data_AF-A0A0M3JDF6-F1
#
_entry.id   AF-A0A0M3JDF6-F1
#
_cell.length_a   1.000
_cell.length_b   1.000
_cell.length_c   1.000
_cell.angle_alpha   90.00
_cell.angle_beta   90.00
_cell.angle_gamma   90.00
#
_symmetry.space_group_name_H-M   'P 1'
#
loop_
_entity.id
_entity.type
_entity.pdbx_description
1 polymer ?
#
loop_
_entity_poly.entity_id
_entity_poly.type
_entity_poly.pdbx_seq_one_letter_code
_entity_poly.pdbx_strand_id
1 'polypeptide(L)'
;MMAYSDFPPPDNYPNFMHNSLVMDYLRAYANKFDLYKHIRFNTNVTKLERVENKWEVTLRDGSTERFDFAMLCTGHHAFPQYPQIKGYSSPLLTALNSSFQ
;
A
#
# COMPACT_ATOMS: atom_id res chain seq x y z
N MET A 1 17.71 -8.63 0.80
CA MET A 1 18.05 -7.19 0.89
C MET A 1 16.75 -6.40 0.77
N MET A 2 16.37 -5.60 1.77
CA MET A 2 15.10 -4.83 1.80
C MET A 2 15.30 -3.31 1.68
N ALA A 3 16.53 -2.88 1.38
CA ALA A 3 16.92 -1.48 1.35
C ALA A 3 16.67 -0.82 -0.02
N TYR A 4 16.46 0.49 -0.01
CA TYR A 4 16.60 1.33 -1.19
C TYR A 4 18.09 1.46 -1.50
N SER A 5 18.44 1.43 -2.78
CA SER A 5 19.84 1.34 -3.23
C SER A 5 20.71 2.52 -2.80
N ASP A 6 20.11 3.68 -2.58
CA ASP A 6 20.73 4.95 -2.23
C ASP A 6 20.54 5.35 -0.75
N PHE A 7 19.88 4.50 0.04
CA PHE A 7 19.60 4.76 1.45
C PHE A 7 19.65 3.46 2.25
N PRO A 8 20.84 2.99 2.66
CA PRO A 8 20.96 1.78 3.46
C PRO A 8 20.37 1.98 4.87
N PRO A 9 19.81 0.93 5.51
CA PRO A 9 19.43 0.95 6.92
C PRO A 9 20.65 1.24 7.81
N PRO A 10 20.44 1.81 9.01
CA PRO A 10 21.52 2.04 9.97
C PRO A 10 22.29 0.76 10.34
N ASP A 11 23.61 0.89 10.59
CA ASP A 11 24.49 -0.25 10.91
C ASP A 11 24.07 -1.03 12.16
N ASN A 12 23.35 -0.39 13.08
CA ASN A 12 22.85 -1.01 14.30
C ASN A 12 21.52 -1.76 14.12
N TYR A 13 20.92 -1.76 12.92
CA TYR A 13 19.71 -2.53 12.64
C TYR A 13 20.06 -3.99 12.33
N PRO A 14 19.24 -4.96 12.77
CA PRO A 14 19.47 -6.36 12.46
C PRO A 14 19.22 -6.64 10.97
N ASN A 15 19.93 -7.62 10.40
CA ASN A 15 19.72 -8.07 9.02
C ASN A 15 18.27 -8.49 8.72
N PHE A 16 17.60 -9.07 9.73
CA PHE A 16 16.17 -9.39 9.70
C PHE A 16 15.44 -8.48 10.68
N MET A 17 14.82 -7.43 10.13
CA MET A 17 14.14 -6.41 10.91
C MET A 17 12.75 -6.85 11.36
N HIS A 18 12.42 -6.55 12.62
CA HIS A 18 11.03 -6.52 13.07
C HIS A 18 10.25 -5.44 12.28
N ASN A 19 8.94 -5.62 12.09
CA ASN A 19 8.12 -4.72 11.27
C ASN A 19 8.20 -3.23 11.71
N SER A 20 8.40 -2.98 13.01
CA SER A 20 8.54 -1.64 13.57
C SER A 20 9.78 -0.94 13.04
N LEU A 21 10.92 -1.64 12.95
CA LEU A 21 12.16 -1.10 12.41
C LEU A 21 12.06 -0.87 10.90
N VAL A 22 11.34 -1.74 10.17
CA VAL A 22 11.05 -1.52 8.74
C VAL A 22 10.24 -0.24 8.55
N MET A 23 9.21 -0.04 9.37
CA MET A 23 8.38 1.17 9.32
C MET A 23 9.20 2.43 9.63
N ASP A 24 10.07 2.38 10.64
CA ASP A 24 10.92 3.51 10.99
C ASP A 24 11.92 3.84 9.88
N TYR A 25 12.49 2.82 9.23
CA TYR A 25 13.34 2.97 8.04
C TYR A 25 12.59 3.65 6.88
N LEU A 26 11.35 3.22 6.57
CA LEU A 26 10.54 3.84 5.52
C LEU A 26 10.20 5.30 5.83
N ARG A 27 9.89 5.63 7.09
CA ARG A 27 9.67 7.02 7.54
C ARG A 27 10.94 7.85 7.41
N ALA A 28 12.10 7.30 7.79
CA ALA A 28 13.38 7.97 7.64
C ALA A 28 13.69 8.30 6.17
N TYR A 29 13.41 7.36 5.26
CA TYR A 29 13.54 7.60 3.82
C TYR A 29 12.60 8.71 3.34
N ALA A 30 11.32 8.65 3.68
CA ALA A 30 10.34 9.66 3.28
C ALA A 30 10.69 11.07 3.80
N ASN A 31 11.25 11.17 5.01
CA ASN A 31 11.76 12.43 5.56
C ASN A 31 13.03 12.90 4.83
N LYS A 32 14.00 12.01 4.58
CA LYS A 32 15.29 12.33 3.96
C LYS A 32 15.12 12.97 2.57
N PHE A 33 14.15 12.46 1.80
CA PHE A 33 13.86 12.91 0.44
C PHE A 33 12.65 13.86 0.36
N ASP A 34 12.15 14.34 1.50
CA ASP A 34 11.07 15.32 1.59
C ASP A 34 9.81 14.90 0.79
N LEU A 35 9.44 13.62 0.90
CA LEU A 35 8.34 13.03 0.12
C LEU A 35 6.98 13.36 0.72
N TYR A 36 6.90 13.65 2.03
CA TYR A 36 5.64 13.90 2.72
C TYR A 36 4.84 15.07 2.13
N LYS A 37 5.51 16.08 1.54
CA LYS A 37 4.84 17.20 0.87
C LYS A 37 3.99 16.78 -0.34
N HIS A 38 4.26 15.60 -0.91
CA HIS A 38 3.52 15.06 -2.05
C HIS A 38 2.43 14.05 -1.64
N ILE A 39 2.28 13.78 -0.34
CA ILE A 39 1.36 12.76 0.17
C ILE A 39 0.17 13.45 0.85
N ARG A 40 -1.05 13.07 0.42
CA ARG A 40 -2.29 13.43 1.11
C ARG A 40 -2.81 12.23 1.88
N PHE A 41 -2.61 12.24 3.19
CA PHE A 41 -3.14 11.21 4.08
C PHE A 41 -4.65 11.33 4.22
N ASN A 42 -5.30 10.23 4.59
CA ASN A 42 -6.76 10.15 4.75
C ASN A 42 -7.55 10.52 3.47
N THR A 43 -6.91 10.43 2.31
CA THR A 43 -7.52 10.67 1.00
C THR A 43 -7.70 9.34 0.27
N ASN A 44 -8.90 8.78 0.36
CA ASN A 44 -9.20 7.48 -0.23
C ASN A 44 -9.68 7.65 -1.68
N VAL A 45 -8.94 7.09 -2.64
CA VAL A 45 -9.32 6.99 -4.04
C VAL A 45 -10.30 5.83 -4.22
N THR A 46 -11.47 6.10 -4.80
CA THR A 46 -12.55 5.12 -4.99
C THR A 46 -12.70 4.70 -6.45
N LYS A 47 -12.30 5.55 -7.39
CA LYS A 47 -12.36 5.26 -8.83
C LYS A 47 -11.18 5.92 -9.54
N LEU A 48 -10.65 5.21 -10.53
CA LEU A 48 -9.67 5.72 -11.48
C LEU A 48 -10.15 5.33 -12.89
N GLU A 49 -10.36 6.31 -13.75
CA GLU A 49 -10.80 6.06 -15.13
C GLU A 49 -10.13 6.99 -16.14
N ARG A 50 -10.09 6.56 -17.39
CA ARG A 50 -9.53 7.34 -18.49
C ARG A 50 -10.63 8.20 -19.10
N VAL A 51 -10.50 9.52 -19.00
CA VAL A 51 -11.42 10.49 -19.61
C VAL A 51 -10.63 11.30 -20.63
N GLU A 52 -10.97 11.13 -21.91
CA GLU A 52 -10.21 11.69 -23.03
C GLU A 52 -8.72 11.31 -22.94
N ASN A 53 -7.84 12.32 -22.77
CA ASN A 53 -6.41 12.17 -22.66
C ASN A 53 -5.86 12.33 -21.24
N LYS A 54 -6.72 12.31 -20.20
CA LYS A 54 -6.31 12.38 -18.79
C LYS A 54 -6.89 11.23 -17.96
N TRP A 55 -6.28 10.97 -16.82
CA TRP A 55 -6.82 10.11 -15.77
C TRP A 55 -7.68 10.95 -14.86
N GLU A 56 -8.94 10.55 -14.67
CA GLU A 56 -9.83 11.14 -13.68
C GLU A 56 -9.85 10.24 -12.44
N VAL A 57 -9.59 10.86 -11.28
CA VAL A 57 -9.52 10.21 -9.98
C VAL A 57 -10.71 10.68 -9.16
N THR A 58 -11.57 9.76 -8.74
CA THR A 58 -12.67 10.06 -7.81
C THR A 58 -12.23 9.74 -6.39
N LEU A 59 -12.47 10.67 -5.47
CA LEU A 59 -12.20 10.53 -4.06
C LEU A 59 -13.46 10.09 -3.30
N ARG A 60 -13.29 9.60 -2.08
CA ARG A 60 -14.40 9.12 -1.24
C ARG A 60 -15.44 10.19 -0.91
N ASP A 61 -15.04 11.46 -0.84
CA ASP A 61 -15.96 12.58 -0.61
C ASP A 61 -16.76 12.98 -1.86
N GLY A 62 -16.54 12.29 -2.99
CA GLY A 62 -17.20 12.54 -4.26
C GLY A 62 -16.49 13.57 -5.15
N SER A 63 -15.43 14.22 -4.67
CA SER A 63 -14.63 15.13 -5.49
C SER A 63 -13.82 14.38 -6.55
N THR A 64 -13.47 15.08 -7.63
CA THR A 64 -12.68 14.54 -8.75
C THR A 64 -11.48 15.41 -9.08
N GLU A 65 -10.40 14.75 -9.48
CA GLU A 65 -9.15 15.39 -9.89
C GLU A 65 -8.61 14.75 -11.17
N ARG A 66 -7.93 15.52 -12.02
CA ARG A 66 -7.40 15.04 -13.31
C ARG A 66 -5.87 15.09 -13.36
N PHE A 67 -5.26 14.00 -13.80
CA PHE A 67 -3.82 13.82 -13.92
C PHE A 67 -3.43 13.34 -15.31
N ASP A 68 -2.24 13.71 -15.78
CA ASP A 68 -1.74 13.23 -17.07
C ASP A 68 -1.32 11.74 -16.99
N PHE A 69 -0.80 11.32 -15.82
CA PHE A 69 -0.35 9.96 -15.55
C PHE A 69 -0.85 9.47 -14.19
N ALA A 70 -0.96 8.15 -14.04
CA ALA A 70 -1.32 7.49 -12.80
C ALA A 70 -0.41 6.28 -12.56
N MET A 71 -0.01 6.07 -11.30
CA MET A 71 0.75 4.91 -10.87
C MET A 71 0.00 4.24 -9.72
N LEU A 72 -0.24 2.92 -9.85
CA LEU A 72 -0.96 2.14 -8.84
C LEU A 72 0.02 1.53 -7.84
N CYS A 73 -0.08 1.93 -6.57
CA CYS A 73 0.77 1.47 -5.47
C CYS A 73 -0.06 0.93 -4.30
N THR A 74 -1.17 0.24 -4.58
CA THR A 74 -2.16 -0.19 -3.56
C THR A 74 -1.80 -1.50 -2.84
N GLY A 75 -0.71 -2.15 -3.22
CA GLY A 75 -0.35 -3.49 -2.74
C GLY A 75 -1.31 -4.57 -3.24
N HIS A 76 -0.98 -5.84 -2.94
CA HIS A 76 -1.75 -7.01 -3.38
C HIS A 76 -2.07 -8.01 -2.24
N HIS A 77 -1.56 -7.76 -1.03
CA HIS A 77 -1.77 -8.62 0.14
C HIS A 77 -2.91 -8.14 1.07
N ALA A 78 -3.65 -7.11 0.67
CA ALA A 78 -4.72 -6.55 1.51
C ALA A 78 -6.01 -7.38 1.50
N PHE A 79 -6.27 -8.12 0.41
CA PHE A 79 -7.45 -8.96 0.27
C PHE A 79 -7.07 -10.43 0.37
N PRO A 80 -7.65 -11.19 1.31
CA PRO A 80 -7.35 -12.61 1.46
C PRO A 80 -7.86 -13.38 0.25
N GLN A 81 -7.05 -14.31 -0.25
CA GLN A 81 -7.45 -15.27 -1.28
C GLN A 81 -7.75 -16.61 -0.62
N TYR A 82 -9.02 -17.03 -0.70
CA TYR A 82 -9.44 -18.32 -0.14
C TYR A 82 -9.42 -19.41 -1.22
N PRO A 83 -8.86 -20.59 -0.92
CA PRO A 83 -8.91 -21.72 -1.84
C PRO A 83 -10.35 -22.24 -1.98
N GLN A 84 -10.73 -22.68 -3.18
CA GLN A 84 -12.00 -23.35 -3.40
C GLN A 84 -11.86 -24.83 -3.03
N ILE A 85 -12.30 -25.20 -1.81
CA ILE A 85 -12.22 -26.56 -1.29
C ILE A 85 -13.60 -27.21 -1.36
N LYS A 86 -13.71 -28.34 -2.06
CA LYS A 86 -14.96 -29.08 -2.23
C LYS A 86 -15.50 -29.52 -0.85
N GLY A 87 -16.75 -29.18 -0.56
CA GLY A 87 -17.42 -29.52 0.71
C GLY A 87 -17.22 -28.50 1.84
N TYR A 88 -16.46 -27.43 1.62
CA TYR A 88 -16.27 -26.35 2.59
C TYR A 88 -16.82 -25.03 2.06
N SER A 89 -17.51 -24.28 2.92
CA SER A 89 -18.04 -22.95 2.60
C SER A 89 -17.05 -21.84 3.00
N SER A 90 -17.05 -20.74 2.25
CA SER A 90 -16.22 -19.55 2.50
C SER A 90 -16.22 -19.02 3.96
N PRO A 91 -17.34 -19.03 4.70
CA PRO A 91 -17.36 -18.58 6.10
C PRO A 91 -16.45 -19.38 7.03
N LEU A 92 -16.28 -20.69 6.81
CA LEU A 92 -15.36 -21.52 7.61
C LEU A 92 -13.89 -21.26 7.27
N LEU A 93 -13.58 -20.90 6.02
CA LEU A 93 -12.24 -20.51 5.60
C LEU A 93 -11.87 -19.10 6.11
N THR A 94 -12.86 -18.23 6.32
CA THR A 94 -12.67 -16.89 6.87
C THR A 94 -12.14 -16.91 8.31
N ALA A 95 -12.55 -17.90 9.11
CA ALA A 95 -12.05 -18.09 10.49
C ALA A 95 -10.55 -18.44 10.56
N LEU A 96 -9.94 -18.84 9.44
CA LEU A 96 -8.53 -19.20 9.33
C LEU A 96 -7.69 -18.09 8.67
N ASN A 97 -8.28 -16.92 8.39
CA ASN A 97 -7.59 -15.84 7.72
C ASN A 97 -6.54 -15.20 8.65
N SER A 98 -5.27 -15.24 8.22
CA SER A 98 -4.15 -14.63 8.93
C SER A 98 -4.18 -13.10 8.98
N SER A 99 -5.02 -12.45 8.16
CA SER A 99 -5.21 -10.99 8.18
C SER A 99 -6.07 -10.48 9.35
N PHE A 100 -6.61 -11.36 10.20
CA PHE A 100 -7.38 -11.01 11.40
C PHE A 100 -6.58 -11.09 12.72
N GLN A 101 -5.24 -11.18 12.66
CA GLN A 101 -4.36 -11.07 13.84
C GLN A 101 -3.71 -9.70 13.94
#